data_AF-A0A968I9I7-F1
#
_entry.id   AF-A0A968I9I7-F1
#
_cell.length_a   1.000
_cell.length_b   1.000
_cell.length_c   1.000
_cell.angle_alpha   90.00
_cell.angle_beta   90.00
_cell.angle_gamma   90.00
#
_symmetry.space_group_name_H-M   'P 1'
#
loop_
_entity.id
_entity.type
_entity.pdbx_description
1 polymer ?
#
loop_
_entity_poly.entity_id
_entity_poly.type
_entity_poly.pdbx_seq_one_letter_code
_entity_poly.pdbx_strand_id
1 'polypeptide(L)'
;MQFSVYQISRKGGREKNEDRMGYCYTRDSGLFALADGMGGHPEGEVASQLALQTMAALFQRDAKSTLKDPLRFLHDAIIAGHHQLLRYATEKALMDTP
;
A
#
# COMPACT_ATOMS: atom_id res chain seq x y z
N MET A 1 11.22 17.29 9.85
CA MET A 1 10.15 16.66 10.66
C MET A 1 10.78 15.72 11.69
N GLN A 2 10.37 15.74 12.96
CA GLN A 2 10.82 14.79 13.98
C GLN A 2 9.62 13.98 14.46
N PHE A 3 9.69 12.66 14.31
CA PHE A 3 8.63 11.73 14.69
C PHE A 3 9.25 10.39 15.07
N SER A 4 8.49 9.58 15.81
CA SER A 4 8.84 8.19 16.12
C SER A 4 7.73 7.29 15.59
N VAL A 5 8.10 6.16 14.98
CA VAL A 5 7.16 5.20 14.42
C VAL A 5 7.26 3.91 15.21
N TYR A 6 6.10 3.38 15.58
CA TYR A 6 5.98 2.03 16.12
C TYR A 6 5.07 1.22 15.21
N GLN A 7 5.49 -0.01 14.88
CA GLN A 7 4.79 -0.90 13.97
C GLN A 7 4.65 -2.27 14.61
N ILE A 8 3.42 -2.79 14.62
CA ILE A 8 3.11 -4.13 15.08
C ILE A 8 1.99 -4.72 14.22
N SER A 9 2.27 -5.84 13.57
CA SER A 9 1.27 -6.65 12.87
C SER A 9 1.31 -8.06 13.43
N ARG A 10 0.15 -8.67 13.66
CA ARG A 10 0.02 -10.01 14.22
C ARG A 10 -0.95 -10.81 13.37
N LYS A 11 -0.51 -11.98 12.91
CA LYS A 11 -1.35 -12.96 12.21
C LYS A 11 -2.60 -13.38 13.00
N GLY A 12 -2.48 -13.44 14.33
CA GLY A 12 -3.50 -14.03 15.19
C GLY A 12 -3.73 -15.52 14.86
N GLY A 13 -4.98 -15.96 14.95
CA GLY A 13 -5.40 -17.34 14.68
C GLY A 13 -5.60 -17.69 13.20
N ARG A 14 -5.25 -16.80 12.27
CA ARG A 14 -5.39 -17.06 10.82
C ARG A 14 -4.23 -17.89 10.27
N GLU A 15 -4.43 -18.50 9.11
CA GLU A 15 -3.38 -19.27 8.43
C GLU A 15 -2.23 -18.38 7.96
N LYS A 16 -2.56 -17.23 7.37
CA LYS A 16 -1.63 -16.22 6.87
C LYS A 16 -1.97 -14.82 7.41
N ASN A 17 -0.97 -13.95 7.39
CA ASN A 17 -1.15 -12.53 7.71
C ASN A 17 -1.22 -11.72 6.42
N GLU A 18 -2.41 -11.23 6.11
CA GLU A 18 -2.71 -10.47 4.89
C GLU A 18 -2.58 -8.96 5.11
N ASP A 19 -2.27 -8.52 6.34
CA ASP A 19 -1.97 -7.13 6.67
C ASP A 19 -0.59 -6.74 6.15
N ARG A 20 -0.47 -5.52 5.63
CA ARG A 20 0.80 -4.86 5.33
C ARG A 20 0.77 -3.43 5.86
N MET A 21 1.90 -2.99 6.40
CA MET A 21 2.10 -1.63 6.89
C MET A 21 3.41 -1.07 6.37
N GLY A 22 3.46 0.22 6.13
CA GLY A 22 4.64 0.89 5.64
C GLY A 22 4.59 2.38 5.89
N TYR A 23 5.76 3.00 5.85
CA TYR A 23 5.87 4.45 5.85
C TYR A 23 7.02 4.89 4.94
N CYS A 24 6.88 6.08 4.37
CA CYS A 24 7.91 6.78 3.62
C CYS A 24 7.93 8.22 4.11
N TYR A 25 9.09 8.86 4.14
CA TYR A 25 9.17 10.24 4.58
C TYR A 25 10.25 11.00 3.83
N THR A 26 10.04 12.29 3.75
CA THR A 26 11.01 13.29 3.32
C THR A 26 11.35 14.18 4.53
N ARG A 27 12.09 15.26 4.29
CA ARG A 27 12.33 16.27 5.33
C ARG A 27 11.04 16.85 5.91
N ASP A 28 10.01 17.05 5.08
CA ASP A 28 8.84 17.87 5.38
C ASP A 28 7.49 17.18 5.05
N SER A 29 7.50 15.88 4.71
CA SER A 29 6.29 15.11 4.42
C SER A 29 6.46 13.66 4.83
N GLY A 30 5.36 13.00 5.17
CA GLY A 30 5.34 11.58 5.50
C GLY A 30 4.11 10.93 4.91
N LEU A 31 4.29 9.74 4.34
CA LEU A 31 3.24 8.80 3.99
C LEU A 31 3.28 7.67 4.99
N PHE A 32 2.15 7.40 5.64
CA PHE A 32 1.94 6.25 6.52
C PHE A 32 0.75 5.49 5.97
N ALA A 33 0.90 4.20 5.76
CA ALA A 33 -0.12 3.40 5.11
C ALA A 33 -0.20 2.00 5.72
N LEU A 34 -1.44 1.51 5.78
CA LEU A 34 -1.83 0.16 6.18
C LEU A 34 -2.78 -0.37 5.10
N ALA A 35 -2.61 -1.61 4.70
CA ALA A 35 -3.50 -2.33 3.81
C ALA A 35 -3.82 -3.70 4.43
N ASP A 36 -5.09 -4.08 4.43
CA ASP A 36 -5.59 -5.39 4.85
C ASP A 36 -6.06 -6.13 3.60
N GLY A 37 -5.39 -7.23 3.27
CA GLY A 37 -5.76 -8.06 2.12
C GLY A 37 -7.03 -8.85 2.43
N MET A 38 -7.98 -8.89 1.49
CA MET A 38 -9.24 -9.59 1.70
C MET A 38 -9.04 -11.11 1.83
N GLY A 39 -9.30 -11.65 3.03
CA GLY A 39 -9.33 -13.08 3.26
C GLY A 39 -10.46 -13.76 2.47
N GLY A 40 -10.18 -14.94 1.92
CA GLY A 40 -11.10 -15.66 1.04
C GLY A 40 -10.89 -15.35 -0.46
N HIS A 41 -10.12 -14.30 -0.79
CA HIS A 41 -9.64 -14.06 -2.13
C HIS A 41 -8.22 -14.63 -2.31
N PRO A 42 -7.82 -15.01 -3.54
CA PRO A 42 -6.47 -15.48 -3.77
C PRO A 42 -5.44 -14.39 -3.46
N GLU A 43 -4.44 -14.74 -2.65
CA GLU A 43 -3.24 -13.94 -2.44
C GLU A 43 -3.48 -12.53 -1.84
N GLY A 44 -4.37 -12.41 -0.85
CA GLY A 44 -4.62 -11.16 -0.14
C GLY A 44 -3.34 -10.51 0.42
N GLU A 45 -2.37 -11.33 0.83
CA GLU A 45 -1.07 -10.87 1.32
C GLU A 45 -0.18 -10.22 0.23
N VAL A 46 -0.39 -10.61 -1.03
CA VAL A 46 0.27 -10.01 -2.20
C VAL A 46 -0.45 -8.74 -2.61
N ALA A 47 -1.79 -8.74 -2.55
CA ALA A 47 -2.59 -7.57 -2.86
C ALA A 47 -2.26 -6.39 -1.93
N SER A 48 -2.29 -6.61 -0.61
CA SER A 48 -1.94 -5.56 0.35
C SER A 48 -0.49 -5.07 0.19
N GLN A 49 0.43 -5.96 -0.21
CA GLN A 49 1.82 -5.60 -0.47
C GLN A 49 1.97 -4.73 -1.73
N LEU A 50 1.32 -5.10 -2.83
CA LEU A 50 1.37 -4.36 -4.10
C LEU A 50 0.78 -2.95 -3.94
N ALA A 51 -0.32 -2.81 -3.21
CA ALA A 51 -0.92 -1.51 -2.92
C ALA A 51 0.09 -0.58 -2.22
N LEU A 52 0.72 -1.06 -1.13
CA LEU A 52 1.70 -0.25 -0.40
C LEU A 52 2.96 0.06 -1.21
N GLN A 53 3.45 -0.91 -1.99
CA GLN A 53 4.62 -0.70 -2.85
C GLN A 53 4.36 0.37 -3.91
N THR A 54 3.19 0.35 -4.55
CA THR A 54 2.81 1.37 -5.53
C THR A 54 2.71 2.75 -4.89
N MET A 55 2.04 2.86 -3.74
CA MET A 55 1.91 4.14 -3.03
C MET A 55 3.28 4.69 -2.59
N ALA A 56 4.17 3.83 -2.09
CA ALA A 56 5.53 4.20 -1.69
C ALA A 56 6.37 4.69 -2.88
N ALA A 57 6.30 3.99 -4.02
CA ALA A 57 7.02 4.38 -5.24
C ALA A 57 6.56 5.75 -5.76
N LEU A 58 5.25 6.01 -5.76
CA LEU A 58 4.71 7.31 -6.14
C LEU A 58 5.12 8.41 -5.17
N PHE A 59 5.10 8.14 -3.87
CA PHE A 59 5.56 9.10 -2.86
C PHE A 59 7.02 9.47 -3.08
N GLN A 60 7.91 8.49 -3.28
CA GLN A 60 9.34 8.74 -3.52
C GLN A 60 9.59 9.56 -4.79
N ARG A 61 8.74 9.40 -5.82
CA ARG A 61 8.82 10.15 -7.08
C ARG A 61 8.35 11.60 -6.91
N ASP A 62 7.23 11.79 -6.22
CA ASP A 62 6.47 13.06 -6.23
C ASP A 62 6.80 13.96 -5.03
N ALA A 63 7.11 13.38 -3.87
CA ALA A 63 7.47 14.11 -2.65
C ALA A 63 8.95 14.55 -2.68
N LYS A 64 9.28 15.54 -3.53
CA LYS A 64 10.62 16.18 -3.55
C LYS A 64 10.70 17.27 -2.46
N SER A 65 10.89 16.83 -1.21
CA SER A 65 10.78 17.61 0.05
C SER A 65 9.35 17.73 0.56
N THR A 66 8.41 18.27 -0.23
CA THR A 66 6.99 18.40 0.13
C THR A 66 6.07 17.81 -0.94
N LEU A 67 4.87 17.40 -0.54
CA LEU A 67 3.76 17.16 -1.47
C LEU A 67 3.00 18.47 -1.70
N LYS A 68 2.88 18.89 -2.97
CA LYS A 68 2.15 20.12 -3.33
C LYS A 68 0.66 20.04 -3.01
N ASP A 69 0.07 18.88 -3.26
CA ASP A 69 -1.34 18.58 -3.00
C ASP A 69 -1.43 17.15 -2.44
N PRO A 70 -1.40 16.99 -1.11
CA PRO A 70 -1.45 15.68 -0.47
C PRO A 70 -2.75 14.91 -0.76
N LEU A 71 -3.89 15.59 -0.90
CA LEU A 71 -5.17 14.94 -1.15
C LEU A 71 -5.21 14.36 -2.56
N ARG A 72 -4.79 15.15 -3.55
CA ARG A 72 -4.66 14.66 -4.92
C ARG A 72 -3.65 13.52 -5.03
N PHE A 73 -2.50 13.64 -4.35
CA PHE A 73 -1.52 12.57 -4.30
C PHE A 73 -2.13 11.27 -3.77
N LEU A 74 -2.88 11.32 -2.67
CA LEU A 74 -3.52 10.13 -2.09
C LEU A 74 -4.52 9.50 -3.06
N HIS A 75 -5.36 10.32 -3.70
CA HIS A 75 -6.30 9.84 -4.72
C HIS A 75 -5.56 9.12 -5.86
N ASP A 76 -4.56 9.78 -6.45
CA ASP A 76 -3.80 9.24 -7.57
C ASP A 76 -3.03 7.97 -7.18
N ALA A 77 -2.50 7.91 -5.95
CA ALA A 77 -1.79 6.76 -5.43
C ALA A 77 -2.69 5.54 -5.18
N ILE A 78 -3.91 5.76 -4.68
CA ILE A 78 -4.91 4.70 -4.49
C ILE A 78 -5.34 4.13 -5.85
N ILE A 79 -5.66 5.00 -6.82
CA ILE A 79 -6.04 4.58 -8.17
C ILE A 79 -4.92 3.80 -8.86
N ALA A 80 -3.67 4.26 -8.74
CA ALA A 80 -2.53 3.54 -9.28
C ALA A 80 -2.33 2.17 -8.60
N GLY A 81 -2.53 2.09 -7.28
CA GLY A 81 -2.51 0.83 -6.53
C GLY A 81 -3.57 -0.15 -7.05
N HIS A 82 -4.82 0.32 -7.22
CA HIS A 82 -5.91 -0.46 -7.79
C HIS A 82 -5.60 -0.99 -9.20
N HIS A 83 -5.09 -0.15 -10.10
CA HIS A 83 -4.69 -0.59 -11.43
C HIS A 83 -3.57 -1.64 -11.41
N GLN A 84 -2.61 -1.51 -10.49
CA GLN A 84 -1.55 -2.50 -10.34
C GLN A 84 -2.08 -3.85 -9.84
N LEU A 85 -3.07 -3.84 -8.95
CA LEU A 85 -3.76 -5.05 -8.49
C LEU A 85 -4.51 -5.75 -9.62
N LEU A 86 -5.30 -5.00 -10.40
CA LEU A 86 -6.02 -5.56 -11.55
C LEU A 86 -5.06 -6.17 -12.58
N ARG A 87 -3.94 -5.49 -12.86
CA ARG A 87 -2.92 -6.01 -13.76
C ARG A 87 -2.33 -7.31 -13.23
N TYR A 88 -1.98 -7.36 -11.95
CA TYR A 88 -1.47 -8.58 -11.31
C TYR A 88 -2.46 -9.74 -11.41
N ALA A 89 -3.73 -9.51 -11.07
CA ALA A 89 -4.77 -10.52 -11.13
C ALA A 89 -5.00 -11.04 -12.56
N THR A 90 -4.94 -10.15 -13.54
CA THR A 90 -5.06 -10.51 -14.97
C THR A 90 -3.87 -11.36 -15.43
N GLU A 91 -2.63 -10.96 -15.10
CA GLU A 91 -1.40 -11.70 -15.45
C GLU A 91 -1.37 -13.10 -14.82
N LYS A 92 -2.01 -13.26 -13.65
CA LYS A 92 -2.12 -14.53 -12.93
C LYS A 92 -3.37 -15.34 -13.25
N ALA A 93 -4.24 -14.84 -14.13
CA ALA A 93 -5.53 -15.46 -14.47
C ALA A 93 -6.35 -15.86 -13.22
N LEU A 94 -6.36 -15.00 -12.20
CA LEU A 94 -7.14 -15.25 -10.98
C LEU A 94 -8.63 -15.17 -11.33
N MET A 95 -9.38 -16.22 -10.99
CA MET A 95 -10.83 -16.27 -11.27
C MET A 95 -11.62 -15.24 -10.47
N ASP A 96 -11.04 -14.70 -9.39
CA ASP A 96 -11.64 -13.69 -8.53
C ASP A 96 -10.62 -12.57 -8.26
N THR A 97 -11.04 -11.32 -8.42
CA THR A 97 -10.23 -10.13 -8.15
C THR A 97 -10.64 -9.55 -6.79
N PRO A 98 -9.70 -9.36 -5.85
CA PRO A 98 -9.96 -8.59 -4.63
C PRO A 98 -10.14 -7.09 -4.92
#